data_AF-A0A0G1ZEF8-F1
#
_entry.id   AF-A0A0G1ZEF8-F1
#
_cell.length_a   1.000
_cell.length_b   1.000
_cell.length_c   1.000
_cell.angle_alpha   90.00
_cell.angle_beta   90.00
_cell.angle_gamma   90.00
#
_symmetry.space_group_name_H-M   'P 1'
#
loop_
_entity.id
_entity.type
_entity.pdbx_description
1 polymer ?
#
loop_
_entity_poly.entity_id
_entity_poly.type
_entity_poly.pdbx_seq_one_letter_code
_entity_poly.pdbx_strand_id
1 'polypeptide(L)'
;MVLHWTAYDHEHIERGSDWYWALGIFAVCAALTSILFHDVLFAILIILAAVTLGMLARTPPELTEIEISEKGIRVGDTMHQYHEIISFWVEEHGDVPLLLVDTIKFMSPNLIIPIEHEDASLVRAYLKEHSKEVHMKEPIAHKILEFFGL
;
A
#
# COMPACT_ATOMS: atom_id res chain seq x y z
N MET A 1 17.45 -2.52 -22.27
CA MET A 1 18.06 -2.45 -20.90
C MET A 1 17.03 -2.98 -19.92
N VAL A 2 17.43 -3.66 -18.84
CA VAL A 2 16.51 -4.20 -17.83
C VAL A 2 16.94 -3.67 -16.47
N LEU A 3 16.05 -2.97 -15.78
CA LEU A 3 16.23 -2.49 -14.41
C LEU A 3 15.53 -3.48 -13.49
N HIS A 4 16.20 -3.91 -12.42
CA HIS A 4 15.65 -4.85 -11.45
C HIS A 4 15.98 -4.38 -10.05
N TRP A 5 14.95 -4.22 -9.21
CA TRP A 5 15.14 -3.91 -7.80
C TRP A 5 14.06 -4.59 -6.98
N THR A 6 14.29 -4.67 -5.68
CA THR A 6 13.30 -5.19 -4.73
C THR A 6 12.78 -4.02 -3.93
N ALA A 7 11.47 -3.92 -3.78
CA ALA A 7 10.86 -2.88 -2.96
C ALA A 7 9.68 -3.44 -2.17
N TYR A 8 9.36 -2.79 -1.05
CA TYR A 8 8.20 -3.13 -0.24
C TYR A 8 6.92 -2.66 -0.94
N ASP A 9 5.92 -3.53 -1.03
CA ASP A 9 4.72 -3.32 -1.87
C ASP A 9 3.87 -2.11 -1.45
N HIS A 10 3.96 -1.61 -0.21
CA HIS A 10 3.17 -0.46 0.27
C HIS A 10 3.93 0.36 1.31
N GLU A 11 3.63 1.66 1.35
CA GLU A 11 3.99 2.55 2.46
C GLU A 11 3.64 1.87 3.79
N HIS A 12 4.68 1.72 4.57
CA HIS A 12 4.71 1.12 5.88
C HIS A 12 3.89 1.97 6.85
N ILE A 13 2.59 1.74 6.95
CA ILE A 13 1.91 2.04 8.22
C ILE A 13 2.40 0.96 9.17
N GLU A 14 3.51 1.23 9.88
CA GLU A 14 3.88 0.45 11.05
C GLU A 14 2.66 0.39 11.95
N ARG A 15 1.92 -0.73 11.90
CA ARG A 15 0.97 -1.07 12.95
C ARG A 15 1.84 -1.48 14.14
N GLY A 16 2.46 -0.48 14.77
CA GLY A 16 3.29 -0.63 15.95
C GLY A 16 2.48 -1.25 17.09
N SER A 17 3.17 -1.63 18.17
CA SER A 17 2.52 -2.24 19.33
C SER A 17 1.32 -1.44 19.85
N ASP A 18 1.30 -0.13 19.64
CA ASP A 18 0.23 0.79 20.00
C ASP A 18 -1.10 0.50 19.29
N TRP A 19 -1.07 0.05 18.03
CA TRP A 19 -2.29 -0.33 17.30
C TRP A 19 -2.94 -1.57 17.92
N TYR A 20 -2.14 -2.56 18.30
CA TYR A 20 -2.63 -3.76 19.01
C TYR A 20 -3.16 -3.43 20.41
N TRP A 21 -2.50 -2.50 21.12
CA TRP A 21 -3.00 -1.98 22.40
C TRP A 21 -4.34 -1.25 22.24
N ALA A 22 -4.48 -0.40 21.23
CA ALA A 22 -5.74 0.30 20.93
C ALA A 22 -6.87 -0.69 20.60
N LEU A 23 -6.59 -1.69 19.75
CA LEU A 23 -7.55 -2.76 19.41
C LEU A 23 -7.98 -3.54 20.65
N GLY A 24 -7.02 -3.89 21.52
CA GLY A 24 -7.29 -4.60 22.78
C GLY A 24 -8.14 -3.79 23.75
N ILE A 25 -7.81 -2.51 23.95
CA ILE A 25 -8.59 -1.61 24.82
C ILE A 25 -10.01 -1.45 24.28
N PHE A 26 -10.17 -1.25 22.96
CA PHE A 26 -11.48 -1.14 22.34
C PHE A 26 -12.30 -2.42 22.51
N ALA A 27 -11.70 -3.59 22.25
CA ALA A 27 -12.36 -4.88 22.42
C ALA A 27 -12.81 -5.12 23.86
N VAL A 28 -11.98 -4.77 24.86
CA VAL A 28 -12.31 -4.91 26.28
C VAL A 28 -13.45 -3.96 26.69
N CYS A 29 -13.38 -2.69 26.30
CA CYS A 29 -14.44 -1.72 26.58
C CYS A 29 -15.77 -2.15 25.96
N ALA A 30 -15.74 -2.63 24.73
CA ALA A 30 -16.94 -3.03 24.02
C ALA A 30 -17.51 -4.37 24.57
N ALA A 31 -16.65 -5.31 24.97
CA ALA A 31 -17.08 -6.54 25.66
C ALA A 31 -17.70 -6.24 27.03
N LEU A 32 -17.10 -5.35 27.83
CA LEU A 32 -17.64 -4.90 29.12
C LEU A 32 -19.00 -4.22 28.95
N THR A 33 -19.14 -3.38 27.93
CA THR A 33 -20.40 -2.71 27.58
C THR A 33 -21.46 -3.75 27.22
N SER A 34 -21.12 -4.74 26.41
CA SER A 34 -22.01 -5.83 26.01
C SER A 34 -22.53 -6.64 27.20
N ILE A 35 -21.66 -6.93 28.18
CA ILE A 35 -22.03 -7.63 29.42
C ILE A 35 -23.00 -6.78 30.25
N LEU A 36 -22.81 -5.46 30.31
CA LEU A 36 -23.74 -4.55 30.99
C LEU A 36 -25.14 -4.55 30.37
N PHE A 37 -25.22 -4.71 29.05
CA PHE A 37 -26.48 -4.90 28.32
C PHE A 37 -27.03 -6.33 28.38
N HIS A 38 -26.42 -7.23 29.17
CA HIS A 38 -26.72 -8.67 29.25
C HIS A 38 -26.63 -9.42 27.91
N ASP A 39 -25.92 -8.85 26.93
CA ASP A 39 -25.79 -9.42 25.60
C ASP A 39 -24.46 -10.17 25.48
N VAL A 40 -24.43 -11.39 26.03
CA VAL A 40 -23.23 -12.23 26.05
C VAL A 40 -22.80 -12.64 24.63
N LEU A 41 -23.76 -12.74 23.71
CA LEU A 41 -23.52 -13.18 22.34
C LEU A 41 -22.76 -12.11 21.54
N PHE A 42 -23.11 -10.84 21.75
CA PHE A 42 -22.38 -9.72 21.16
C PHE A 42 -20.95 -9.60 21.72
N ALA A 43 -20.73 -9.88 23.02
CA ALA A 43 -19.39 -9.89 23.61
C ALA A 43 -18.46 -10.93 22.94
N ILE A 44 -18.99 -12.13 22.68
CA ILE A 44 -18.24 -13.21 21.99
C ILE A 44 -17.90 -12.78 20.56
N LEU A 45 -18.84 -12.14 19.85
CA LEU A 45 -18.62 -11.65 18.49
C LEU A 45 -17.50 -10.61 18.42
N ILE A 46 -17.42 -9.70 19.40
CA ILE A 46 -16.35 -8.70 19.49
C ILE A 46 -14.99 -9.35 19.70
N ILE A 47 -14.91 -10.34 20.60
CA ILE A 47 -13.65 -11.07 20.82
C ILE A 47 -13.22 -11.78 19.53
N LEU A 48 -14.16 -12.45 18.85
CA LEU A 48 -13.87 -13.14 17.59
C LEU A 48 -13.36 -12.15 16.52
N ALA A 49 -14.02 -10.99 16.37
CA ALA A 49 -13.63 -9.95 15.44
C ALA A 49 -12.25 -9.34 15.77
N ALA A 50 -11.94 -9.12 17.05
CA ALA A 50 -10.64 -8.63 17.47
C ALA A 50 -9.52 -9.65 17.17
N VAL A 51 -9.78 -10.94 17.38
CA VAL A 51 -8.83 -12.01 17.05
C VAL A 51 -8.61 -12.11 15.55
N THR A 52 -9.67 -12.10 14.74
CA THR A 52 -9.53 -12.19 13.27
C THR A 52 -8.80 -10.97 12.70
N LEU A 53 -9.12 -9.76 13.16
CA LEU A 53 -8.39 -8.55 12.79
C LEU A 53 -6.92 -8.62 13.21
N GLY A 54 -6.64 -9.10 14.43
CA GLY A 54 -5.27 -9.30 14.91
C GLY A 54 -4.48 -10.31 14.08
N MET A 55 -5.12 -11.38 13.60
CA MET A 55 -4.50 -12.35 12.69
C MET A 55 -4.25 -11.75 11.31
N LEU A 56 -5.22 -11.00 10.76
CA LEU A 56 -5.07 -10.37 9.45
C LEU A 56 -3.96 -9.30 9.46
N ALA A 57 -3.86 -8.54 10.55
CA ALA A 57 -2.83 -7.51 10.75
C ALA A 57 -1.41 -8.08 10.88
N ARG A 58 -1.25 -9.40 11.11
CA ARG A 58 0.06 -10.05 11.17
C ARG A 58 0.63 -10.44 9.81
N THR A 59 -0.10 -10.21 8.71
CA THR A 59 0.39 -10.52 7.37
C THR A 59 1.57 -9.57 7.08
N PRO A 60 2.82 -10.06 7.09
CA PRO A 60 3.97 -9.21 6.82
C PRO A 60 3.94 -8.78 5.34
N PRO A 61 4.46 -7.59 5.01
CA PRO A 61 4.59 -7.19 3.62
C PRO A 61 5.54 -8.17 2.92
N GLU A 62 5.07 -8.79 1.85
CA GLU A 62 5.95 -9.58 0.99
C GLU A 62 6.89 -8.62 0.26
N LEU A 63 8.19 -8.97 0.26
CA LEU A 63 9.17 -8.30 -0.59
C LEU A 63 8.83 -8.64 -2.04
N THR A 64 8.50 -7.63 -2.83
CA THR A 64 8.10 -7.85 -4.22
C THR A 64 9.26 -7.46 -5.14
N GLU A 65 9.68 -8.41 -5.97
CA GLU A 65 10.67 -8.15 -7.02
C GLU A 65 10.03 -7.29 -8.12
N ILE A 66 10.64 -6.15 -8.42
CA ILE A 66 10.22 -5.26 -9.50
C ILE A 66 11.25 -5.35 -10.62
N GLU A 67 10.76 -5.56 -11.84
CA GLU A 67 11.58 -5.57 -13.04
C GLU A 67 10.94 -4.67 -14.10
N ILE A 68 11.68 -3.66 -14.54
CA ILE A 68 11.31 -2.84 -15.70
C ILE A 68 12.09 -3.35 -16.91
N SER A 69 11.34 -3.78 -17.92
CA SER A 69 11.86 -4.30 -19.18
C SER A 69 11.18 -3.61 -20.37
N GLU A 70 11.69 -3.85 -21.58
CA GLU A 70 11.10 -3.30 -22.82
C GLU A 70 9.66 -3.78 -23.06
N LYS A 71 9.22 -4.86 -22.40
CA LYS A 71 7.86 -5.39 -22.51
C LYS A 71 6.88 -4.70 -21.57
N GLY A 72 7.37 -4.09 -20.48
CA GLY A 72 6.55 -3.52 -19.43
C GLY A 72 7.20 -3.64 -18.05
N ILE A 73 6.36 -3.46 -17.03
CA ILE A 73 6.74 -3.46 -15.61
C ILE A 73 6.23 -4.77 -14.97
N ARG A 74 7.14 -5.60 -14.47
CA ARG A 74 6.82 -6.79 -13.68
C ARG A 74 6.89 -6.44 -12.20
N VAL A 75 5.84 -6.79 -11.46
CA VAL A 75 5.75 -6.66 -10.01
C VAL A 75 5.41 -8.05 -9.46
N GLY A 76 6.41 -8.69 -8.84
CA GLY A 76 6.33 -10.07 -8.39
C GLY A 76 6.13 -11.04 -9.54
N ASP A 77 4.99 -11.74 -9.54
CA ASP A 77 4.59 -12.69 -10.59
C ASP A 77 3.67 -12.06 -11.65
N THR A 78 3.30 -10.78 -11.50
CA THR A 78 2.39 -10.08 -12.43
C THR A 78 3.17 -9.17 -13.37
N MET A 79 2.95 -9.32 -14.68
CA MET A 79 3.54 -8.47 -15.72
C MET A 79 2.50 -7.48 -16.26
N HIS A 80 2.74 -6.18 -16.04
CA HIS A 80 1.97 -5.08 -16.60
C HIS A 80 2.63 -4.59 -17.89
N GLN A 81 1.97 -4.79 -19.03
CA GLN A 81 2.53 -4.38 -20.32
C GLN A 81 2.39 -2.88 -20.55
N TYR A 82 3.27 -2.26 -21.34
CA TYR A 82 3.18 -0.82 -21.64
C TYR A 82 1.86 -0.39 -22.27
N HIS A 83 1.20 -1.27 -23.02
CA HIS A 83 -0.13 -0.98 -23.56
C HIS A 83 -1.20 -0.82 -22.48
N GLU A 84 -1.00 -1.42 -21.30
CA GLU A 84 -1.91 -1.32 -20.16
C GLU A 84 -1.62 -0.10 -19.27
N ILE A 85 -0.50 0.60 -19.51
CA ILE A 85 -0.06 1.76 -18.72
C ILE A 85 -0.58 3.04 -19.39
N ILE A 86 -1.42 3.80 -18.68
CA ILE A 86 -1.97 5.08 -19.17
C ILE A 86 -0.95 6.20 -18.98
N SER A 87 -0.41 6.30 -17.77
CA SER A 87 0.52 7.35 -17.38
C SER A 87 1.36 6.93 -16.18
N PHE A 88 2.48 7.61 -15.99
CA PHE A 88 3.31 7.45 -14.80
C PHE A 88 3.74 8.81 -14.23
N TRP A 89 4.08 8.82 -12.95
CA TRP A 89 4.68 9.95 -12.23
C TRP A 89 5.77 9.44 -11.30
N VAL A 90 6.87 10.17 -11.18
CA VAL A 90 7.94 9.87 -10.22
C VAL A 90 7.93 10.99 -9.18
N GLU A 91 7.57 10.67 -7.95
CA GLU A 91 7.57 11.59 -6.82
C GLU A 91 8.91 11.48 -6.07
N GLU A 92 9.68 12.57 -6.08
CA GLU A 92 11.01 12.64 -5.46
C GLU A 92 10.98 13.44 -4.13
N HIS A 93 9.79 13.81 -3.62
CA HIS A 93 9.65 14.67 -2.42
C HIS A 93 9.85 13.94 -1.07
N GLY A 94 9.87 12.60 -1.05
CA GLY A 94 10.02 11.80 0.18
C GLY A 94 11.46 11.32 0.45
N ASP A 95 11.67 10.63 1.57
CA ASP A 95 12.94 9.94 1.89
C ASP A 95 13.27 8.83 0.86
N VAL A 96 12.24 8.24 0.26
CA VAL A 96 12.35 7.25 -0.82
C VAL A 96 11.54 7.73 -2.03
N PRO A 97 12.13 7.79 -3.23
CA PRO A 97 11.39 8.18 -4.43
C PRO A 97 10.34 7.13 -4.79
N LEU A 98 9.14 7.59 -5.15
CA LEU A 98 7.97 6.75 -5.43
C LEU A 98 7.61 6.82 -6.93
N LEU A 99 7.45 5.67 -7.56
CA LEU A 99 6.91 5.53 -8.91
C LEU A 99 5.42 5.23 -8.85
N LEU A 100 4.61 6.15 -9.34
CA LEU A 100 3.16 6.03 -9.46
C LEU A 100 2.82 5.65 -10.90
N VAL A 101 2.09 4.55 -11.09
CA VAL A 101 1.70 4.04 -12.40
C VAL A 101 0.18 3.89 -12.47
N ASP A 102 -0.43 4.58 -13.42
CA ASP A 102 -1.85 4.44 -13.75
C ASP A 102 -2.03 3.38 -14.84
N THR A 103 -2.96 2.45 -14.64
CA THR A 103 -3.23 1.36 -15.60
C THR A 103 -4.69 1.36 -16.04
N ILE A 104 -4.95 0.87 -17.26
CA ILE A 104 -6.28 0.91 -17.92
C ILE A 104 -7.34 0.10 -17.17
N LYS A 105 -6.94 -0.85 -16.32
CA LYS A 105 -7.88 -1.67 -15.57
C LYS A 105 -8.61 -0.81 -14.53
N PHE A 106 -9.87 -0.50 -14.85
CA PHE A 106 -10.86 0.24 -14.04
C PHE A 106 -11.09 -0.30 -12.60
N MET A 107 -10.50 -1.46 -12.27
CA MET A 107 -10.64 -2.15 -10.98
C MET A 107 -9.29 -2.49 -10.32
N SER A 108 -8.15 -2.05 -10.87
CA SER A 108 -6.85 -2.17 -10.19
C SER A 108 -6.46 -0.85 -9.53
N PRO A 109 -6.02 -0.87 -8.26
CA PRO A 109 -5.49 0.32 -7.61
C PRO A 109 -4.27 0.84 -8.40
N ASN A 110 -4.06 2.15 -8.36
CA ASN A 110 -2.84 2.78 -8.88
C ASN A 110 -1.63 2.03 -8.31
N LEU A 111 -0.69 1.65 -9.16
CA LEU A 111 0.51 0.95 -8.72
C LEU A 111 1.44 1.98 -8.09
N ILE A 112 1.77 1.80 -6.81
CA ILE A 112 2.71 2.66 -6.08
C ILE A 112 3.95 1.80 -5.82
N ILE A 113 5.04 2.11 -6.49
CA ILE A 113 6.27 1.33 -6.45
C ILE A 113 7.37 2.20 -5.84
N PRO A 114 7.87 1.90 -4.62
CA PRO A 114 9.04 2.57 -4.10
C PRO A 114 10.28 2.19 -4.92
N ILE A 115 11.08 3.18 -5.28
CA ILE A 115 12.36 3.00 -5.98
C ILE A 115 13.45 2.92 -4.91
N GLU A 116 13.66 1.72 -4.37
CA GLU A 116 14.72 1.44 -3.41
C GLU A 116 15.97 0.94 -4.13
N HIS A 117 17.14 1.46 -3.75
CA HIS A 117 18.45 1.02 -4.26
C HIS A 117 18.69 1.22 -5.77
N GLU A 118 17.82 1.93 -6.48
CA GLU A 118 17.95 2.31 -7.89
C GLU A 118 17.83 3.83 -8.08
N ASP A 119 18.35 4.34 -9.20
CA ASP A 119 18.31 5.78 -9.49
C ASP A 119 16.95 6.18 -10.11
N ALA A 120 16.16 6.95 -9.36
CA ALA A 120 14.87 7.46 -9.81
C ALA A 120 14.95 8.23 -11.14
N SER A 121 16.07 8.91 -11.40
CA SER A 121 16.28 9.63 -12.66
C SER A 121 16.40 8.69 -13.85
N LEU A 122 17.04 7.52 -13.66
CA LEU A 122 17.17 6.49 -14.70
C LEU A 122 15.82 5.84 -14.99
N VAL A 123 15.07 5.49 -13.94
CA VAL A 123 13.71 4.93 -14.07
C VAL A 123 12.79 5.90 -14.82
N ARG A 124 12.82 7.18 -14.44
CA ARG A 124 12.06 8.25 -15.11
C ARG A 124 12.43 8.39 -16.57
N ALA A 125 13.72 8.45 -16.89
CA ALA A 125 14.20 8.58 -18.26
C ALA A 125 13.74 7.40 -19.14
N TYR A 126 13.81 6.18 -18.60
CA TYR A 126 13.41 4.96 -19.30
C TYR A 126 11.89 4.88 -19.52
N LEU A 127 11.09 5.20 -18.51
CA LEU A 127 9.62 5.19 -18.62
C LEU A 127 9.10 6.31 -19.53
N LYS A 128 9.79 7.45 -19.58
CA LYS A 128 9.44 8.58 -20.45
C LYS A 128 9.56 8.25 -21.93
N GLU A 129 10.41 7.30 -22.30
CA GLU A 129 10.53 6.81 -23.68
C GLU A 129 9.34 5.93 -24.08
N HIS A 130 8.68 5.27 -23.12
CA HIS A 130 7.65 4.25 -23.36
C HIS A 130 6.22 4.68 -22.98
N SER A 131 6.06 5.68 -22.10
CA SER A 131 4.76 6.12 -21.57
C SER A 131 4.70 7.63 -21.36
N LYS A 132 3.50 8.16 -21.10
CA LYS A 132 3.28 9.58 -20.82
C LYS A 132 3.52 9.89 -19.35
N GLU A 133 4.44 10.81 -19.11
CA GLU A 133 4.65 11.42 -17.80
C GLU A 133 3.50 12.41 -17.54
N VAL A 134 2.63 12.09 -16.58
CA VAL A 134 1.50 12.95 -16.19
C VAL A 134 1.56 13.12 -14.68
N HIS A 135 1.49 14.36 -14.21
CA HIS A 135 1.48 14.65 -12.78
C HIS A 135 0.25 13.99 -12.13
N MET A 136 0.47 12.90 -11.40
CA MET A 136 -0.57 12.22 -10.63
C MET A 136 -0.68 12.94 -9.30
N LYS A 137 -1.82 13.60 -9.04
CA LYS A 137 -2.10 14.08 -7.68
C LYS A 137 -2.48 12.87 -6.85
N GLU A 138 -1.81 12.69 -5.71
CA GLU A 138 -2.28 11.79 -4.67
C GLU A 138 -3.79 11.98 -4.47
N PRO A 139 -4.57 10.88 -4.36
CA PRO A 139 -5.96 10.98 -3.99
C PRO A 139 -6.04 11.79 -2.70
N ILE A 140 -6.91 12.80 -2.65
CA ILE A 140 -7.10 13.74 -1.53
C ILE A 140 -7.26 13.02 -0.17
N ALA A 141 -7.58 11.72 -0.19
CA ALA A 141 -7.56 10.81 0.94
C ALA A 141 -6.24 10.81 1.75
N HIS A 142 -5.06 10.89 1.12
CA HIS A 142 -3.76 10.87 1.84
C HIS A 142 -3.54 12.15 2.65
N LYS A 143 -3.93 13.30 2.09
CA LYS A 143 -3.86 14.60 2.79
C LYS A 143 -4.86 14.71 3.93
N ILE A 144 -5.94 13.94 3.87
CA ILE A 144 -6.90 13.83 4.98
C ILE A 144 -6.28 12.94 6.08
N LEU A 145 -5.61 11.84 5.73
CA LEU A 145 -4.94 10.95 6.68
C LEU A 145 -3.83 11.66 7.47
N GLU A 146 -2.94 12.40 6.79
CA GLU A 146 -1.88 13.19 7.45
C GLU A 146 -2.44 14.26 8.40
N PHE A 147 -3.55 14.91 8.02
CA PHE A 147 -4.21 15.89 8.88
C PHE A 147 -4.86 15.24 10.11
N PHE A 148 -5.23 13.95 10.03
CA PHE A 148 -5.77 13.18 11.14
C PHE A 148 -4.72 12.41 11.95
N GLY A 149 -3.43 12.44 11.56
CA GLY A 149 -2.34 11.83 12.31
C GLY A 149 -2.50 10.32 12.51
N LEU A 150 -2.87 9.60 11.45
CA LEU A 150 -2.99 8.14 11.40
C LEU A 150 -2.21 7.55 10.23
#